data_AF-A0A077L6B6-F1
#
_entry.id   AF-A0A077L6B6-F1
#
_cell.length_a   1.000
_cell.length_b   1.000
_cell.length_c   1.000
_cell.angle_alpha   90.00
_cell.angle_beta   90.00
_cell.angle_gamma   90.00
#
_symmetry.space_group_name_H-M   'P 1'
#
loop_
_entity.id
_entity.type
_entity.pdbx_description
1 polymer ?
#
loop_
_entity_poly.entity_id
_entity_poly.type
_entity_poly.pdbx_seq_one_letter_code
_entity_poly.pdbx_strand_id
1 'polypeptide(L)'
;VDAHYYAGKTYDYYKTVFGRNSFDGNGAALKSTVHYSRSYNNAFWNGSQMVYGDGDGTTFTYLSGGLDVVAHELTHAVTERSSNLIYQNESGALNEAISDIFGTVIEFYNNNNPDYEIGEDIYTPGIAGDSLRSMSDPTKYGDPDHYSKRYTGTSDNGGVH
;
A
#
# COMPACT_ATOMS: atom_id res chain seq x y z
N VAL A 1 1.30 -1.32 -17.40
CA VAL A 1 0.45 -0.15 -17.68
C VAL A 1 -0.01 0.46 -16.37
N ASP A 2 -0.57 -0.38 -15.50
CA ASP A 2 -1.19 0.01 -14.22
C ASP A 2 -0.24 0.79 -13.30
N ALA A 3 1.00 0.35 -13.10
CA ALA A 3 2.00 1.09 -12.32
C ALA A 3 2.16 2.57 -12.75
N HIS A 4 2.06 2.86 -14.05
CA HIS A 4 2.18 4.22 -14.57
C HIS A 4 0.87 5.00 -14.39
N TYR A 5 -0.25 4.35 -14.70
CA TYR A 5 -1.57 4.97 -14.63
C TYR A 5 -1.98 5.27 -13.19
N TYR A 6 -1.85 4.30 -12.27
CA TYR A 6 -2.21 4.45 -10.87
C TYR A 6 -1.29 5.39 -10.11
N ALA A 7 0.02 5.44 -10.42
CA ALA A 7 0.88 6.50 -9.89
C ALA A 7 0.37 7.90 -10.26
N GLY A 8 -0.17 8.07 -11.47
CA GLY A 8 -0.84 9.30 -11.90
C GLY A 8 -2.11 9.59 -11.10
N LYS A 9 -2.95 8.59 -10.85
CA LYS A 9 -4.17 8.74 -10.03
C LYS A 9 -3.85 9.15 -8.59
N THR A 10 -2.85 8.53 -7.99
CA THR A 10 -2.38 8.86 -6.64
C THR A 10 -1.81 10.28 -6.58
N TYR A 11 -1.02 10.68 -7.60
CA TYR A 11 -0.56 12.07 -7.73
C TYR A 11 -1.71 13.07 -7.79
N ASP A 12 -2.71 12.80 -8.65
CA ASP A 12 -3.87 13.67 -8.85
C ASP A 12 -4.66 13.84 -7.56
N TYR A 13 -4.83 12.77 -6.77
CA TYR A 13 -5.49 12.85 -5.47
C TYR A 13 -4.74 13.77 -4.50
N TYR A 14 -3.44 13.53 -4.27
CA TYR A 14 -2.64 14.37 -3.37
C TYR A 14 -2.64 15.83 -3.79
N LYS A 15 -2.56 16.10 -5.10
CA LYS A 15 -2.55 17.45 -5.63
C LYS A 15 -3.91 18.13 -5.53
N THR A 16 -4.98 17.43 -5.88
CA THR A 16 -6.33 18.01 -5.95
C THR A 16 -6.95 18.17 -4.57
N VAL A 17 -6.80 17.16 -3.70
CA VAL A 17 -7.45 17.14 -2.38
C VAL A 17 -6.64 17.92 -1.34
N PHE A 18 -5.30 17.84 -1.38
CA PHE A 18 -4.43 18.44 -0.37
C PHE A 18 -3.55 19.59 -0.89
N GLY A 19 -3.57 19.90 -2.19
CA GLY A 19 -2.64 20.86 -2.78
C GLY A 19 -1.17 20.39 -2.76
N ARG A 20 -0.92 19.10 -2.50
CA ARG A 20 0.44 18.55 -2.36
C ARG A 20 1.01 18.19 -3.74
N ASN A 21 2.09 18.84 -4.14
CA ASN A 21 2.74 18.57 -5.42
C ASN A 21 3.74 17.41 -5.31
N SER A 22 3.31 16.18 -5.63
CA SER A 22 4.10 14.94 -5.48
C SER A 22 4.43 14.56 -4.04
N PHE A 23 5.13 13.45 -3.83
CA PHE A 23 5.41 12.90 -2.50
C PHE A 23 6.28 13.80 -1.62
N ASP A 24 7.05 14.72 -2.20
CA ASP A 24 7.91 15.67 -1.48
C ASP A 24 7.31 17.08 -1.35
N GLY A 25 6.15 17.32 -1.96
CA GLY A 25 5.52 18.64 -2.03
C GLY A 25 6.18 19.61 -3.03
N ASN A 26 7.23 19.21 -3.74
CA ASN A 26 8.01 20.05 -4.66
C ASN A 26 8.06 19.50 -6.09
N GLY A 27 7.21 18.54 -6.43
CA GLY A 27 7.10 18.00 -7.78
C GLY A 27 8.16 16.96 -8.13
N ALA A 28 8.65 16.19 -7.14
CA ALA A 28 9.53 15.06 -7.41
C ALA A 28 8.95 14.11 -8.46
N ALA A 29 9.82 13.60 -9.33
CA ALA A 29 9.45 12.63 -10.34
C ALA A 29 9.05 11.28 -9.70
N LEU A 30 7.89 10.76 -10.11
CA LEU A 30 7.43 9.42 -9.71
C LEU A 30 8.09 8.38 -10.59
N LYS A 31 8.82 7.44 -9.97
CA LYS A 31 9.53 6.35 -10.65
C LYS A 31 8.96 5.03 -10.16
N SER A 32 8.66 4.16 -11.11
CA SER A 32 8.13 2.81 -10.87
C SER A 32 8.93 1.80 -11.68
N THR A 33 9.34 0.70 -11.03
CA THR A 33 9.92 -0.47 -11.71
C THR A 33 8.97 -1.66 -11.55
N VAL A 34 8.63 -2.31 -12.67
CA VAL A 34 7.82 -3.54 -12.72
C VAL A 34 8.70 -4.72 -13.17
N HIS A 35 8.16 -5.94 -13.14
CA HIS A 35 8.93 -7.16 -13.43
C HIS A 35 10.16 -7.30 -12.52
N TYR A 36 10.01 -6.87 -11.26
CA TYR A 36 11.08 -6.96 -10.29
C TYR A 36 11.25 -8.40 -9.81
N SER A 37 12.47 -8.93 -9.99
CA SER A 37 12.82 -10.31 -9.65
C SER A 37 11.93 -11.33 -10.40
N ARG A 38 11.86 -12.58 -9.92
CA ARG A 38 11.04 -13.64 -10.49
C ARG A 38 10.06 -14.13 -9.43
N SER A 39 8.77 -14.19 -9.79
CA SER A 39 7.71 -14.69 -8.92
C SER A 39 7.71 -14.02 -7.54
N TYR A 40 7.95 -12.70 -7.53
CA TYR A 40 8.11 -11.93 -6.32
C TYR A 40 6.75 -11.46 -5.81
N ASN A 41 6.33 -12.00 -4.67
CA ASN A 41 5.06 -11.70 -4.00
C ASN A 41 5.18 -10.48 -3.10
N ASN A 42 5.68 -9.35 -3.63
CA ASN A 42 5.67 -8.09 -2.89
C ASN A 42 5.83 -6.85 -3.78
N ALA A 43 5.40 -5.72 -3.23
CA ALA A 43 5.66 -4.37 -3.73
C ALA A 43 6.33 -3.58 -2.59
N PHE A 44 7.07 -2.52 -2.94
CA PHE A 44 7.69 -1.68 -1.92
C PHE A 44 8.14 -0.32 -2.47
N TRP A 45 8.12 0.69 -1.62
CA TRP A 45 8.93 1.90 -1.74
C TRP A 45 10.34 1.68 -1.16
N ASN A 46 11.38 1.96 -1.96
CA ASN A 46 12.77 1.70 -1.55
C ASN A 46 13.55 2.92 -1.05
N GLY A 47 12.87 4.03 -0.74
CA GLY A 47 13.50 5.32 -0.43
C GLY A 47 13.71 6.22 -1.65
N SER A 48 13.48 5.74 -2.87
CA SER A 48 13.68 6.51 -4.11
C SER A 48 12.71 6.21 -5.24
N GLN A 49 12.10 5.03 -5.27
CA GLN A 49 11.12 4.62 -6.28
C GLN A 49 10.20 3.52 -5.74
N MET A 50 9.05 3.34 -6.38
CA MET A 50 8.16 2.20 -6.17
C MET A 50 8.64 1.02 -7.01
N VAL A 51 8.53 -0.19 -6.46
CA VAL A 51 8.96 -1.44 -7.10
C VAL A 51 7.85 -2.47 -6.95
N TYR A 52 7.51 -3.16 -8.04
CA TYR A 52 6.43 -4.14 -8.08
C TYR A 52 6.94 -5.48 -8.63
N GLY A 53 6.70 -6.55 -7.88
CA GLY A 53 6.84 -7.91 -8.38
C GLY A 53 5.67 -8.31 -9.30
N ASP A 54 5.87 -9.42 -10.01
CA ASP A 54 4.84 -10.01 -10.88
C ASP A 54 3.92 -11.00 -10.14
N GLY A 55 4.22 -11.30 -8.88
CA GLY A 55 3.59 -12.40 -8.15
C GLY A 55 3.97 -13.77 -8.70
N ASP A 56 3.66 -14.83 -7.96
CA ASP A 56 3.87 -16.22 -8.37
C ASP A 56 2.72 -16.80 -9.21
N GLY A 57 1.64 -16.03 -9.41
CA GLY A 57 0.43 -16.44 -10.13
C GLY A 57 -0.57 -17.24 -9.29
N THR A 58 -0.30 -17.44 -7.99
CA THR A 58 -1.14 -18.19 -7.05
C THR A 58 -1.46 -17.40 -5.78
N THR A 59 -0.46 -16.81 -5.14
CA THR A 59 -0.60 -15.90 -3.99
C THR A 59 -0.90 -14.49 -4.47
N PHE A 60 -0.20 -14.04 -5.50
CA PHE A 60 -0.43 -12.75 -6.13
C PHE A 60 -0.38 -12.89 -7.65
N THR A 61 -1.14 -12.04 -8.34
CA THR A 61 -0.85 -11.65 -9.72
C THR A 61 0.06 -10.40 -9.73
N TYR A 62 0.10 -9.65 -10.82
CA TYR A 62 0.92 -8.44 -10.96
C TYR A 62 0.54 -7.38 -9.91
N LEU A 63 1.45 -7.07 -8.98
CA LEU A 63 1.10 -6.27 -7.81
C LEU A 63 0.79 -4.80 -8.13
N SER A 64 1.24 -4.29 -9.28
CA SER A 64 0.84 -2.95 -9.72
C SER A 64 -0.62 -2.86 -10.19
N GLY A 65 -1.34 -3.98 -10.24
CA GLY A 65 -2.73 -4.08 -10.68
C GLY A 65 -3.74 -3.56 -9.65
N GLY A 66 -3.38 -3.46 -8.37
CA GLY A 66 -4.19 -2.86 -7.32
C GLY A 66 -3.90 -1.37 -7.18
N LEU A 67 -4.94 -0.53 -7.25
CA LEU A 67 -4.78 0.91 -7.11
C LEU A 67 -4.39 1.28 -5.67
N ASP A 68 -5.07 0.68 -4.69
CA ASP A 68 -4.73 0.78 -3.29
C ASP A 68 -3.27 0.42 -3.00
N VAL A 69 -2.72 -0.64 -3.60
CA VAL A 69 -1.33 -1.07 -3.46
C VAL A 69 -0.39 -0.03 -4.04
N VAL A 70 -0.65 0.47 -5.27
CA VAL A 70 0.19 1.53 -5.86
C VAL A 70 0.14 2.82 -5.02
N ALA A 71 -1.03 3.16 -4.50
CA ALA A 71 -1.22 4.31 -3.63
C ALA A 71 -0.58 4.15 -2.25
N HIS A 72 -0.65 2.95 -1.67
CA HIS A 72 0.02 2.55 -0.43
C HIS A 72 1.54 2.75 -0.58
N GLU A 73 2.15 2.23 -1.63
CA GLU A 73 3.58 2.40 -1.87
C GLU A 73 4.01 3.86 -2.03
N LEU A 74 3.22 4.66 -2.74
CA LEU A 74 3.53 6.08 -2.87
C LEU A 74 3.33 6.84 -1.55
N THR A 75 2.41 6.37 -0.70
CA THR A 75 2.16 6.97 0.61
C THR A 75 3.33 6.76 1.56
N HIS A 76 4.06 5.64 1.49
CA HIS A 76 5.33 5.52 2.21
C HIS A 76 6.31 6.63 1.87
N ALA A 77 6.43 7.02 0.60
CA ALA A 77 7.26 8.15 0.20
C ALA A 77 6.77 9.49 0.79
N VAL A 78 5.46 9.67 0.90
CA VAL A 78 4.85 10.84 1.55
C VAL A 78 5.18 10.85 3.05
N THR A 79 5.03 9.71 3.73
CA THR A 79 5.38 9.53 5.15
C THR A 79 6.86 9.83 5.39
N GLU A 80 7.76 9.29 4.56
CA GLU A 80 9.21 9.56 4.64
C GLU A 80 9.53 11.07 4.51
N ARG A 81 8.85 11.78 3.61
CA ARG A 81 9.06 13.23 3.39
C ARG A 81 8.23 14.12 4.32
N SER A 82 7.57 13.55 5.32
CA SER A 82 6.75 14.30 6.28
C SER A 82 7.07 13.91 7.72
N SER A 83 6.31 12.99 8.31
CA SER A 83 6.47 12.54 9.70
C SER A 83 7.72 11.66 9.90
N ASN A 84 8.23 11.05 8.83
CA ASN A 84 9.38 10.16 8.82
C ASN A 84 9.30 9.09 9.92
N LEU A 85 8.13 8.46 10.04
CA LEU A 85 7.89 7.41 11.02
C LEU A 85 8.85 6.25 10.81
N ILE A 86 9.61 5.93 11.86
CA ILE A 86 10.54 4.80 11.86
C ILE A 86 9.75 3.52 11.63
N TYR A 87 10.21 2.69 10.69
CA TYR A 87 9.58 1.44 10.28
C TYR A 87 9.83 0.30 11.27
N GLN A 88 9.37 0.49 12.51
CA GLN A 88 9.53 -0.46 13.60
C GLN A 88 8.47 -0.24 14.70
N ASN A 89 7.96 -1.32 15.29
CA ASN A 89 6.99 -1.30 16.38
C ASN A 89 5.79 -0.38 16.07
N GLU A 90 5.26 0.34 17.06
CA GLU A 90 4.07 1.20 16.89
C GLU A 90 4.26 2.33 15.87
N SER A 91 5.47 2.88 15.71
CA SER A 91 5.69 3.90 14.67
C SER A 91 5.67 3.29 13.26
N GLY A 92 6.12 2.04 13.12
CA GLY A 92 6.00 1.29 11.88
C GLY A 92 4.55 0.90 11.59
N ALA A 93 3.81 0.46 12.61
CA ALA A 93 2.39 0.16 12.47
C ALA A 93 1.57 1.40 12.07
N LEU A 94 1.92 2.59 12.57
CA LEU A 94 1.33 3.84 12.09
C LEU A 94 1.75 4.17 10.65
N ASN A 95 2.96 3.82 10.23
CA ASN A 95 3.44 4.03 8.87
C ASN A 95 2.62 3.18 7.87
N GLU A 96 2.47 1.89 8.15
CA GLU A 96 1.62 0.95 7.39
C GLU A 96 0.16 1.41 7.36
N ALA A 97 -0.43 1.69 8.52
CA ALA A 97 -1.81 2.13 8.60
C ALA A 97 -2.08 3.42 7.83
N ILE A 98 -1.13 4.38 7.82
CA ILE A 98 -1.24 5.59 6.99
C ILE A 98 -1.25 5.21 5.51
N SER A 99 -0.37 4.31 5.07
CA SER A 99 -0.35 3.84 3.69
C SER A 99 -1.65 3.14 3.28
N ASP A 100 -2.21 2.28 4.12
CA ASP A 100 -3.52 1.62 3.89
C ASP A 100 -4.68 2.63 3.84
N ILE A 101 -4.72 3.58 4.78
CA ILE A 101 -5.74 4.65 4.81
C ILE A 101 -5.72 5.44 3.51
N PHE A 102 -4.53 5.88 3.07
CA PHE A 102 -4.41 6.67 1.84
C PHE A 102 -4.63 5.83 0.58
N GLY A 103 -4.20 4.57 0.58
CA GLY A 103 -4.52 3.60 -0.48
C GLY A 103 -6.03 3.52 -0.70
N THR A 104 -6.75 3.22 0.37
CA THR A 104 -8.21 3.08 0.40
C THR A 104 -8.93 4.35 -0.05
N VAL A 105 -8.64 5.52 0.54
CA VAL A 105 -9.36 6.76 0.16
C VAL A 105 -9.07 7.19 -1.28
N ILE A 106 -7.92 6.81 -1.85
CA ILE A 106 -7.58 7.07 -3.24
C ILE A 106 -8.34 6.13 -4.18
N GLU A 107 -8.53 4.89 -3.77
CA GLU A 107 -9.42 3.95 -4.45
C GLU A 107 -10.87 4.47 -4.48
N PHE A 108 -11.40 4.90 -3.32
CA PHE A 108 -12.70 5.57 -3.22
C PHE A 108 -12.78 6.82 -4.10
N TYR A 109 -11.72 7.64 -4.15
CA TYR A 109 -11.69 8.83 -5.00
C TYR A 109 -11.78 8.49 -6.49
N ASN A 110 -11.17 7.38 -6.91
CA ASN A 110 -11.24 6.92 -8.30
C ASN A 110 -12.52 6.14 -8.61
N ASN A 111 -13.24 5.65 -7.59
CA ASN A 111 -14.60 5.11 -7.63
C ASN A 111 -14.79 3.97 -8.66
N ASN A 112 -13.85 3.02 -8.66
CA ASN A 112 -13.96 1.78 -9.43
C ASN A 112 -13.84 0.60 -8.46
N ASN A 113 -14.98 0.02 -8.09
CA ASN A 113 -15.10 -1.03 -7.06
C ASN A 113 -14.43 -0.70 -5.71
N PRO A 114 -14.57 0.52 -5.16
CA PRO A 114 -13.85 0.84 -3.95
C PRO A 114 -14.40 0.10 -2.73
N ASP A 115 -13.51 -0.36 -1.87
CA ASP A 115 -13.88 -0.95 -0.59
C ASP A 115 -12.84 -0.66 0.52
N TYR A 116 -12.93 -1.36 1.66
CA TYR A 116 -12.07 -1.17 2.84
C TYR A 116 -11.12 -2.35 3.04
N GLU A 117 -10.97 -3.19 2.01
CA GLU A 117 -10.00 -4.27 1.97
C GLU A 117 -8.72 -3.75 1.29
N ILE A 118 -7.62 -4.52 1.43
CA ILE A 118 -6.33 -4.15 0.85
C ILE A 118 -5.86 -5.29 -0.06
N GLY A 119 -5.60 -4.99 -1.33
CA GLY A 119 -4.99 -5.84 -2.33
C GLY A 119 -5.90 -6.92 -2.94
N GLU A 120 -7.21 -6.84 -2.73
CA GLU A 120 -8.23 -7.77 -3.25
C GLU A 120 -8.18 -7.93 -4.77
N ASP A 121 -7.86 -6.86 -5.52
CA ASP A 121 -7.69 -6.93 -6.98
C ASP A 121 -6.51 -7.79 -7.45
N ILE A 122 -5.53 -8.06 -6.56
CA ILE A 122 -4.27 -8.75 -6.93
C ILE A 122 -3.97 -10.00 -6.12
N TYR A 123 -4.67 -10.21 -5.00
CA TYR A 123 -4.42 -11.28 -4.05
C TYR A 123 -5.20 -12.55 -4.40
N THR A 124 -4.53 -13.69 -4.28
CA THR A 124 -5.02 -15.05 -4.55
C THR A 124 -6.05 -15.17 -5.69
N PRO A 125 -5.66 -15.02 -6.96
CA PRO A 125 -6.60 -14.95 -8.09
C PRO A 125 -7.52 -16.18 -8.29
N GLY A 126 -7.32 -17.26 -7.54
CA GLY A 126 -8.20 -18.44 -7.50
C GLY A 126 -9.24 -18.44 -6.37
N ILE A 127 -9.25 -17.43 -5.49
CA ILE A 127 -10.16 -17.25 -4.37
C ILE A 127 -10.87 -15.91 -4.58
N ALA A 128 -12.18 -15.87 -4.39
CA ALA A 128 -12.98 -14.67 -4.62
C ALA A 128 -13.46 -14.10 -3.29
N GLY A 129 -13.35 -12.78 -3.13
CA GLY A 129 -13.85 -12.03 -1.97
C GLY A 129 -12.92 -12.04 -0.76
N ASP A 130 -11.67 -12.48 -0.94
CA ASP A 130 -10.59 -12.30 0.03
C ASP A 130 -9.61 -11.21 -0.41
N SER A 131 -8.70 -10.85 0.49
CA SER A 131 -7.77 -9.74 0.39
C SER A 131 -6.60 -9.99 1.34
N LEU A 132 -5.57 -9.15 1.28
CA LEU A 132 -4.42 -9.26 2.17
C LEU A 132 -4.75 -8.79 3.60
N ARG A 133 -5.46 -7.67 3.72
CA ARG A 133 -5.93 -7.09 4.98
C ARG A 133 -7.36 -6.57 4.84
N SER A 134 -8.01 -6.32 5.97
CA SER A 134 -9.31 -5.64 6.06
C SER A 134 -9.20 -4.51 7.06
N MET A 135 -9.50 -3.28 6.63
CA MET A 135 -9.64 -2.16 7.55
C MET A 135 -10.97 -2.19 8.31
N SER A 136 -12.00 -2.81 7.70
CA SER A 136 -13.35 -2.89 8.28
C SER A 136 -13.49 -3.97 9.36
N ASP A 137 -12.79 -5.09 9.19
CA ASP A 137 -12.66 -6.17 10.17
C ASP A 137 -11.25 -6.82 10.09
N PRO A 138 -10.23 -6.23 10.75
CA PRO A 138 -8.87 -6.77 10.74
C PRO A 138 -8.77 -8.23 11.21
N THR A 139 -9.69 -8.66 12.07
CA THR A 139 -9.67 -10.02 12.61
C THR A 139 -9.99 -11.08 11.56
N LYS A 140 -10.59 -10.70 10.42
CA LYS A 140 -10.84 -11.56 9.26
C LYS A 140 -9.56 -12.24 8.74
N TYR A 141 -8.43 -11.54 8.82
CA TYR A 141 -7.12 -12.04 8.38
C TYR A 141 -6.11 -12.24 9.53
N GLY A 142 -6.58 -12.11 10.78
CA GLY A 142 -5.80 -12.39 11.98
C GLY A 142 -5.16 -11.17 12.64
N ASP A 143 -5.40 -9.98 12.12
CA ASP A 143 -4.82 -8.73 12.63
C ASP A 143 -5.60 -8.20 13.85
N PRO A 144 -4.95 -7.45 14.76
CA PRO A 144 -5.59 -6.93 15.97
C PRO A 144 -6.55 -5.76 15.68
N ASP A 145 -7.78 -5.86 16.18
CA ASP A 145 -8.82 -4.80 16.14
C ASP A 145 -8.84 -3.89 17.38
N HIS A 146 -7.99 -4.18 18.38
CA HIS A 146 -7.99 -3.50 19.65
C HIS A 146 -6.59 -3.54 20.28
N TYR A 147 -6.18 -2.45 20.91
CA TYR A 147 -4.82 -2.30 21.46
C TYR A 147 -4.44 -3.37 22.50
N SER A 148 -5.41 -3.93 23.21
CA SER A 148 -5.19 -5.04 24.15
C SER A 148 -4.74 -6.35 23.46
N LYS A 149 -4.96 -6.48 22.14
CA LYS A 149 -4.59 -7.64 21.33
C LYS A 149 -3.30 -7.40 20.52
N ARG A 150 -2.64 -6.25 20.68
CA ARG A 150 -1.47 -5.89 19.85
C ARG A 150 -0.37 -6.94 19.93
N TYR A 151 0.31 -7.16 18.80
CA TYR A 151 1.52 -7.97 18.76
C TYR A 151 2.66 -7.25 19.49
N THR A 152 3.49 -8.01 20.22
CA THR A 152 4.65 -7.46 20.95
C THR A 152 5.92 -8.29 20.76
N GLY A 153 5.96 -9.12 19.71
CA GLY A 153 7.13 -9.90 19.36
C GLY A 153 8.09 -9.12 18.46
N THR A 154 9.01 -9.83 17.81
CA THR A 154 10.08 -9.23 16.98
C THR A 154 9.95 -9.51 15.49
N SER A 155 8.99 -10.35 15.08
CA SER A 155 8.73 -10.59 13.66
C SER A 155 8.15 -9.34 13.01
N ASP A 156 8.29 -9.22 11.69
CA ASP A 156 7.70 -8.13 10.93
C ASP A 156 8.00 -6.74 11.52
N ASN A 157 9.28 -6.49 11.80
CA ASN A 157 9.73 -5.23 12.41
C ASN A 157 9.03 -4.85 13.73
N GLY A 158 8.47 -5.83 14.46
CA GLY A 158 7.66 -5.60 15.65
C GLY A 158 6.15 -5.58 15.39
N GLY A 159 5.66 -6.23 14.33
CA GLY A 159 4.26 -6.29 13.91
C GLY A 159 3.80 -4.95 13.35
N VAL A 160 4.42 -4.53 12.24
CA VAL A 160 4.06 -3.26 11.60
C VAL A 160 2.87 -3.43 10.66
N HIS A 161 2.70 -4.59 10.04
CA HIS A 161 1.49 -4.99 9.32
C HIS A 161 0.50 -5.65 10.28
#